data_AF-R5J3E1-F1
#
_entry.id   AF-R5J3E1-F1
#
_cell.length_a   1.000
_cell.length_b   1.000
_cell.length_c   1.000
_cell.angle_alpha   90.00
_cell.angle_beta   90.00
_cell.angle_gamma   90.00
#
_symmetry.space_group_name_H-M   'P 1'
#
loop_
_entity.id
_entity.type
_entity.pdbx_description
1 polymer ?
#
loop_
_entity_poly.entity_id
_entity_poly.type
_entity_poly.pdbx_seq_one_letter_code
_entity_poly.pdbx_strand_id
1 'polypeptide(L)'
;MNVSLLMKDSSYGDCQKETMLDFILSWTLRRASSAYANEKTILYNYCREILFRLLDIKEYDNIEVCSVETWKQWEHIDLHTNIKLSINGKPEWHAILIENKIYTPTHDDQLKRYRQIFDEAYKDGNFCLHYVLITCHESPSEQLRHDCSENGFICFPILDLFPNDRGKDSESDIFNEFWLREW
;
A
#
# COMPACT_ATOMS: atom_id res chain seq x y z
N MET A 1 -12.34 -20.06 8.51
CA MET A 1 -12.10 -18.88 7.68
C MET A 1 -12.18 -19.30 6.22
N ASN A 2 -12.60 -18.39 5.34
CA ASN A 2 -12.64 -18.67 3.91
C ASN A 2 -11.22 -18.50 3.36
N VAL A 3 -10.73 -19.52 2.65
CA VAL A 3 -9.40 -19.51 2.01
C VAL A 3 -9.52 -18.83 0.66
N SER A 4 -8.65 -17.86 0.38
CA SER A 4 -8.57 -17.19 -0.91
C SER A 4 -8.17 -18.19 -1.99
N LEU A 5 -8.76 -18.05 -3.17
CA LEU A 5 -8.28 -18.74 -4.36
C LEU A 5 -7.50 -17.80 -5.29
N LEU A 6 -7.39 -16.51 -4.95
CA LEU A 6 -6.84 -15.50 -5.85
C LEU A 6 -5.34 -15.66 -6.09
N MET A 7 -4.58 -15.94 -5.03
CA MET A 7 -3.12 -16.08 -5.08
C MET A 7 -2.66 -17.55 -5.09
N LYS A 8 -3.61 -18.48 -5.15
CA LYS A 8 -3.37 -19.92 -5.09
C LYS A 8 -3.32 -20.53 -6.49
N ASP A 9 -2.17 -21.07 -6.85
CA ASP A 9 -2.00 -21.82 -8.09
C ASP A 9 -1.08 -23.04 -7.91
N SER A 10 -0.82 -23.76 -8.99
CA SER A 10 0.08 -24.91 -9.01
C SER A 10 1.52 -24.53 -9.39
N SER A 11 1.86 -23.24 -9.38
CA SER A 11 3.16 -22.74 -9.83
C SER A 11 4.17 -22.72 -8.67
N TYR A 12 5.45 -22.88 -8.98
CA TYR A 12 6.54 -22.80 -8.00
C TYR A 12 7.18 -21.41 -8.01
N GLY A 13 7.37 -20.81 -6.83
CA GLY A 13 8.01 -19.51 -6.66
C GLY A 13 7.03 -18.32 -6.62
N ASP A 14 7.55 -17.12 -6.90
CA ASP A 14 6.78 -15.88 -6.85
C ASP A 14 5.75 -15.77 -7.99
N CYS A 15 6.05 -16.22 -9.21
CA CYS A 15 5.09 -16.31 -10.32
C CYS A 15 4.26 -15.03 -10.57
N GLN A 16 4.87 -13.85 -10.43
CA GLN A 16 4.22 -12.55 -10.62
C GLN A 16 3.18 -12.20 -9.55
N LYS A 17 3.23 -12.86 -8.38
CA LYS A 17 2.39 -12.49 -7.23
C LYS A 17 2.70 -11.06 -6.79
N GLU A 18 3.97 -10.63 -6.82
CA GLU A 18 4.34 -9.23 -6.52
C GLU A 18 3.65 -8.26 -7.49
N THR A 19 3.59 -8.61 -8.78
CA THR A 19 2.83 -7.83 -9.78
C THR A 19 1.33 -7.78 -9.47
N MET A 20 0.72 -8.90 -9.04
CA MET A 20 -0.69 -8.91 -8.62
C MET A 20 -0.93 -8.00 -7.43
N LEU A 21 -0.03 -8.03 -6.44
CA LEU A 21 -0.04 -7.15 -5.28
C LEU A 21 0.03 -5.66 -5.71
N ASP A 22 0.89 -5.30 -6.67
CA ASP A 22 0.95 -3.94 -7.23
C ASP A 22 -0.38 -3.50 -7.84
N PHE A 23 -1.05 -4.37 -8.60
CA PHE A 23 -2.34 -4.06 -9.21
C PHE A 23 -3.44 -3.85 -8.17
N ILE A 24 -3.50 -4.72 -7.17
CA ILE A 24 -4.52 -4.67 -6.12
C ILE A 24 -4.29 -3.46 -5.23
N LEU A 25 -3.05 -3.20 -4.80
CA LEU A 25 -2.70 -2.01 -4.02
C LEU A 25 -3.01 -0.73 -4.81
N SER A 26 -2.55 -0.62 -6.06
CA SER A 26 -2.84 0.55 -6.91
C SER A 26 -4.35 0.81 -7.04
N TRP A 27 -5.15 -0.25 -7.20
CA TRP A 27 -6.60 -0.13 -7.25
C TRP A 27 -7.21 0.27 -5.90
N THR A 28 -6.80 -0.38 -4.81
CA THR A 28 -7.23 -0.06 -3.44
C THR A 28 -6.98 1.40 -3.10
N LEU A 29 -5.77 1.91 -3.35
CA LEU A 29 -5.42 3.31 -3.03
C LEU A 29 -6.28 4.29 -3.82
N ARG A 30 -6.51 4.05 -5.11
CA ARG A 30 -7.40 4.90 -5.92
C ARG A 30 -8.85 4.87 -5.44
N ARG A 31 -9.33 3.72 -4.97
CA ARG A 31 -10.68 3.57 -4.39
C ARG A 31 -10.87 4.34 -3.08
N ALA A 32 -9.80 4.83 -2.44
CA ALA A 32 -9.89 5.69 -1.27
C ALA A 32 -10.29 7.14 -1.60
N SER A 33 -10.26 7.56 -2.87
CA SER A 33 -10.67 8.91 -3.28
C SER A 33 -12.15 9.18 -2.96
N SER A 34 -12.43 10.40 -2.49
CA SER A 34 -13.78 10.88 -2.18
C SER A 34 -14.74 10.81 -3.37
N ALA A 35 -14.22 10.73 -4.61
CA ALA A 35 -15.02 10.47 -5.81
C ALA A 35 -15.86 9.18 -5.72
N TYR A 36 -15.44 8.20 -4.91
CA TYR A 36 -16.09 6.90 -4.77
C TYR A 36 -16.91 6.75 -3.48
N ALA A 37 -17.03 7.81 -2.66
CA ALA A 37 -17.62 7.75 -1.32
C ALA A 37 -19.07 7.25 -1.30
N ASN A 38 -19.83 7.51 -2.38
CA ASN A 38 -21.27 7.22 -2.45
C ASN A 38 -21.61 5.93 -3.24
N GLU A 39 -20.62 5.15 -3.67
CA GLU A 39 -20.86 3.92 -4.46
C GLU A 39 -20.97 2.66 -3.60
N LYS A 40 -19.92 2.40 -2.81
CA LYS A 40 -19.72 1.17 -2.02
C LYS A 40 -19.08 1.56 -0.70
N THR A 41 -19.91 1.86 0.29
CA THR A 41 -19.50 2.52 1.54
C THR A 41 -18.50 1.69 2.34
N ILE A 42 -18.70 0.37 2.42
CA ILE A 42 -17.78 -0.49 3.20
C ILE A 42 -16.43 -0.56 2.50
N LEU A 43 -16.42 -0.82 1.19
CA LEU A 43 -15.21 -0.82 0.38
C LEU A 43 -14.45 0.51 0.50
N TYR A 44 -15.15 1.63 0.33
CA TYR A 44 -14.55 2.96 0.42
C TYR A 44 -13.86 3.19 1.78
N ASN A 45 -14.52 2.81 2.87
CA ASN A 45 -13.96 2.95 4.21
C ASN A 45 -12.73 2.05 4.42
N TYR A 46 -12.76 0.81 3.92
CA TYR A 46 -11.60 -0.10 4.00
C TYR A 46 -10.42 0.41 3.16
N CYS A 47 -10.67 0.88 1.94
CA CYS A 47 -9.63 1.49 1.11
C CYS A 47 -9.02 2.73 1.77
N ARG A 48 -9.83 3.56 2.43
CA ARG A 48 -9.35 4.73 3.18
C ARG A 48 -8.50 4.34 4.38
N GLU A 49 -8.91 3.36 5.17
CA GLU A 49 -8.13 2.87 6.31
C GLU A 49 -6.73 2.43 5.87
N ILE A 50 -6.64 1.67 4.78
CA ILE A 50 -5.35 1.26 4.19
C ILE A 50 -4.53 2.48 3.80
N LEU A 51 -5.11 3.43 3.05
CA LEU A 51 -4.39 4.64 2.63
C LEU A 51 -3.88 5.45 3.83
N PHE A 52 -4.73 5.74 4.82
CA PHE A 52 -4.34 6.58 5.95
C PHE A 52 -3.34 5.90 6.88
N ARG A 53 -3.34 4.56 6.94
CA ARG A 53 -2.28 3.81 7.63
C ARG A 53 -0.92 3.93 6.94
N LEU A 54 -0.90 3.91 5.61
CA LEU A 54 0.34 4.14 4.84
C LEU A 54 0.87 5.57 4.96
N LEU A 55 -0.01 6.53 5.25
CA LEU A 55 0.34 7.93 5.47
C LEU A 55 0.69 8.25 6.93
N ASP A 56 0.59 7.27 7.85
CA ASP A 56 0.70 7.46 9.31
C ASP A 56 -0.24 8.55 9.87
N ILE A 57 -1.48 8.62 9.36
CA ILE A 57 -2.52 9.54 9.83
C ILE A 57 -3.60 8.75 10.56
N LYS A 58 -3.72 8.97 11.88
CA LYS A 58 -4.66 8.21 12.73
C LYS A 58 -6.08 8.76 12.72
N GLU A 59 -6.23 10.09 12.68
CA GLU A 59 -7.51 10.78 12.75
C GLU A 59 -7.86 11.33 11.36
N TYR A 60 -8.67 10.60 10.60
CA TYR A 60 -8.92 10.90 9.18
C TYR A 60 -10.40 11.02 8.78
N ASP A 61 -11.33 10.95 9.74
CA ASP A 61 -12.78 10.98 9.46
C ASP A 61 -13.22 12.24 8.68
N ASN A 62 -12.57 13.38 8.95
CA ASN A 62 -12.88 14.66 8.33
C ASN A 62 -11.91 15.06 7.21
N ILE A 63 -11.03 14.15 6.77
CA ILE A 63 -10.06 14.41 5.71
C ILE A 63 -10.65 14.00 4.37
N GLU A 64 -10.66 14.91 3.40
CA GLU A 64 -11.06 14.57 2.04
C GLU A 64 -9.85 14.04 1.25
N VAL A 65 -10.03 12.90 0.57
CA VAL A 65 -9.02 12.38 -0.36
C VAL A 65 -9.39 12.87 -1.76
N CYS A 66 -8.90 14.05 -2.13
CA CYS A 66 -9.29 14.73 -3.37
C CYS A 66 -8.84 13.96 -4.62
N SER A 67 -7.60 13.45 -4.65
CA SER A 67 -7.09 12.67 -5.77
C SER A 67 -6.03 11.67 -5.31
N VAL A 68 -5.96 10.55 -6.02
CA VAL A 68 -4.93 9.52 -5.85
C VAL A 68 -4.46 9.09 -7.24
N GLU A 69 -3.18 9.30 -7.53
CA GLU A 69 -2.54 8.91 -8.78
C GLU A 69 -1.50 7.84 -8.47
N THR A 70 -1.40 6.79 -9.30
CA THR A 70 -0.52 5.65 -9.04
C THR A 70 0.26 5.28 -10.29
N TRP A 71 1.53 4.93 -10.12
CA TRP A 71 2.44 4.45 -11.15
C TRP A 71 3.09 3.17 -10.66
N LYS A 72 3.10 2.15 -11.50
CA LYS A 72 3.77 0.88 -11.21
C LYS A 72 5.09 0.85 -11.95
N GLN A 73 6.13 0.28 -11.34
CA GLN A 73 7.42 0.02 -11.97
C GLN A 73 8.11 1.30 -12.51
N TRP A 74 7.72 2.48 -12.02
CA TRP A 74 8.38 3.73 -12.37
C TRP A 74 9.76 3.75 -11.73
N GLU A 75 10.82 3.90 -12.54
CA GLU A 75 12.22 3.79 -12.07
C GLU A 75 12.51 2.49 -11.29
N HIS A 76 11.82 1.39 -11.67
CA HIS A 76 11.90 0.08 -11.01
C HIS A 76 11.33 0.00 -9.58
N ILE A 77 10.66 1.05 -9.09
CA ILE A 77 9.91 1.03 -7.85
C ILE A 77 8.58 0.31 -8.08
N ASP A 78 8.24 -0.66 -7.23
CA ASP A 78 7.04 -1.49 -7.39
C ASP A 78 5.77 -0.65 -7.57
N LEU A 79 5.50 0.24 -6.61
CA LEU A 79 4.38 1.16 -6.66
C LEU A 79 4.73 2.55 -6.11
N HIS A 80 4.41 3.56 -6.89
CA HIS A 80 4.50 4.97 -6.54
C HIS A 80 3.09 5.58 -6.50
N THR A 81 2.79 6.39 -5.48
CA THR A 81 1.47 7.04 -5.34
C THR A 81 1.61 8.52 -5.00
N ASN A 82 0.85 9.39 -5.67
CA ASN A 82 0.63 10.78 -5.29
C ASN A 82 -0.79 10.97 -4.77
N ILE A 83 -0.92 11.65 -3.63
CA ILE A 83 -2.20 11.91 -2.98
C ILE A 83 -2.32 13.41 -2.72
N LYS A 84 -3.50 13.94 -3.04
CA LYS A 84 -3.91 15.26 -2.59
C LYS A 84 -5.01 15.09 -1.55
N LEU A 85 -4.75 15.57 -0.34
CA LEU A 85 -5.72 15.66 0.74
C LEU A 85 -6.27 17.08 0.86
N SER A 86 -7.48 17.22 1.39
CA SER A 86 -7.98 18.48 1.95
C SER A 86 -8.21 18.28 3.44
N ILE A 87 -7.38 18.93 4.25
CA ILE A 87 -7.41 18.87 5.71
C ILE A 87 -7.88 20.22 6.22
N ASN A 88 -9.07 20.26 6.81
CA ASN A 88 -9.72 21.51 7.23
C ASN A 88 -9.82 22.55 6.10
N GLY A 89 -10.10 22.10 4.88
CA GLY A 89 -10.20 22.95 3.68
C GLY A 89 -8.87 23.41 3.09
N LYS A 90 -7.72 22.98 3.63
CA LYS A 90 -6.39 23.29 3.11
C LYS A 90 -5.81 22.09 2.37
N PRO A 91 -5.21 22.29 1.19
CA PRO A 91 -4.60 21.19 0.46
C PRO A 91 -3.27 20.76 1.10
N GLU A 92 -3.07 19.45 1.21
CA GLU A 92 -1.80 18.82 1.57
C GLU A 92 -1.47 17.74 0.53
N TRP A 93 -0.19 17.64 0.15
CA TRP A 93 0.26 16.73 -0.89
C TRP A 93 1.20 15.69 -0.28
N HIS A 94 0.93 14.43 -0.58
CA HIS A 94 1.71 13.29 -0.09
C HIS A 94 2.19 12.46 -1.28
N ALA A 95 3.39 11.92 -1.17
CA ALA A 95 3.92 10.96 -2.12
C ALA A 95 4.37 9.71 -1.35
N ILE A 96 3.97 8.53 -1.82
CA ILE A 96 4.31 7.25 -1.21
C ILE A 96 5.16 6.45 -2.19
N LEU A 97 6.30 5.95 -1.71
CA LEU A 97 7.11 4.91 -2.32
C LEU A 97 6.74 3.60 -1.62
N ILE A 98 6.24 2.62 -2.39
CA ILE A 98 5.88 1.29 -1.89
C ILE A 98 6.73 0.26 -2.61
N GLU A 99 7.50 -0.50 -1.84
CA GLU A 99 8.16 -1.75 -2.26
C GLU A 99 7.37 -2.94 -1.72
N ASN A 100 7.17 -3.97 -2.53
CA ASN A 100 6.43 -5.16 -2.17
C ASN A 100 7.36 -6.38 -2.13
N LYS A 101 7.17 -7.26 -1.14
CA LYS A 101 7.95 -8.52 -1.01
C LYS A 101 7.05 -9.69 -0.66
N ILE A 102 6.96 -10.68 -1.55
CA ILE A 102 6.19 -11.91 -1.33
C ILE A 102 7.13 -13.05 -0.98
N TYR A 103 7.32 -13.24 0.32
CA TYR A 103 8.18 -14.29 0.88
C TYR A 103 9.66 -14.24 0.42
N THR A 104 10.09 -13.08 -0.09
CA THR A 104 11.41 -12.81 -0.64
C THR A 104 12.14 -11.75 0.21
N PRO A 105 13.47 -11.85 0.38
CA PRO A 105 14.26 -10.80 1.03
C PRO A 105 14.47 -9.60 0.08
N THR A 106 14.93 -8.47 0.62
CA THR A 106 15.50 -7.40 -0.22
C THR A 106 16.92 -7.77 -0.64
N HIS A 107 17.39 -7.23 -1.77
CA HIS A 107 18.74 -7.48 -2.30
C HIS A 107 19.44 -6.16 -2.67
N ASP A 108 20.77 -6.15 -2.67
CA ASP A 108 21.63 -5.17 -3.37
C ASP A 108 21.27 -3.67 -3.18
N ASP A 109 21.24 -3.19 -1.93
CA ASP A 109 21.00 -1.77 -1.58
C ASP A 109 19.71 -1.18 -2.20
N GLN A 110 18.76 -2.03 -2.57
CA GLN A 110 17.59 -1.65 -3.37
C GLN A 110 16.79 -0.50 -2.73
N LEU A 111 16.48 -0.60 -1.43
CA LEU A 111 15.71 0.42 -0.71
C LEU A 111 16.41 1.78 -0.70
N LYS A 112 17.74 1.78 -0.51
CA LYS A 112 18.56 2.99 -0.54
C LYS A 112 18.47 3.69 -1.89
N ARG A 113 18.65 2.92 -2.97
CA ARG A 113 18.59 3.43 -4.34
C ARG A 113 17.21 3.99 -4.67
N TYR A 114 16.15 3.27 -4.32
CA TYR A 114 14.78 3.70 -4.59
C TYR A 114 14.43 4.96 -3.83
N ARG A 115 14.84 5.07 -2.57
CA ARG A 115 14.70 6.30 -1.80
C ARG A 115 15.42 7.48 -2.46
N GLN A 116 16.67 7.30 -2.92
CA GLN A 116 17.41 8.38 -3.58
C GLN A 116 16.70 8.88 -4.85
N ILE A 117 16.19 7.95 -5.67
CA ILE A 117 15.41 8.28 -6.87
C ILE A 117 14.15 9.07 -6.50
N PHE A 118 13.45 8.64 -5.45
CA PHE A 118 12.23 9.26 -4.99
C PHE A 118 12.46 10.66 -4.42
N ASP A 119 13.47 10.80 -3.57
CA ASP A 119 13.86 12.08 -2.97
C ASP A 119 14.20 13.10 -4.05
N GLU A 120 14.97 12.69 -5.07
CA GLU A 120 15.34 13.53 -6.20
C GLU A 120 14.12 13.96 -7.03
N ALA A 121 13.16 13.07 -7.25
CA ALA A 121 11.94 13.38 -8.02
C ALA A 121 11.01 14.38 -7.31
N TYR A 122 11.03 14.41 -5.97
CA TYR A 122 10.19 15.28 -5.16
C TYR A 122 10.93 16.46 -4.52
N LYS A 123 12.24 16.63 -4.76
CA LYS A 123 13.10 17.63 -4.09
C LYS A 123 12.61 19.08 -4.20
N ASP A 124 11.96 19.43 -5.31
CA ASP A 124 11.47 20.79 -5.60
C ASP A 124 9.98 20.95 -5.29
N GLY A 125 9.30 19.88 -4.83
CA GLY A 125 7.88 19.86 -4.52
C GLY A 125 7.61 20.01 -3.03
N ASN A 126 6.42 20.54 -2.69
CA ASN A 126 5.94 20.56 -1.31
C ASN A 126 5.12 19.30 -1.01
N PHE A 127 5.81 18.15 -0.93
CA PHE A 127 5.21 16.85 -0.64
C PHE A 127 5.69 16.29 0.70
N CYS A 128 4.78 15.70 1.47
CA CYS A 128 5.12 14.81 2.56
C CYS A 128 5.46 13.44 1.98
N LEU A 129 6.72 13.02 2.11
CA LEU A 129 7.21 11.75 1.55
C LEU A 129 7.06 10.60 2.55
N HIS A 130 6.57 9.47 2.07
CA HIS A 130 6.34 8.24 2.82
C HIS A 130 7.06 7.08 2.13
N TYR A 131 7.80 6.28 2.89
CA TYR A 131 8.55 5.13 2.37
C TYR A 131 8.07 3.88 3.08
N VAL A 132 7.55 2.94 2.30
CA VAL A 132 6.86 1.76 2.82
C VAL A 132 7.38 0.52 2.13
N LEU A 133 7.63 -0.52 2.92
CA LEU A 133 7.75 -1.89 2.42
C LEU A 133 6.56 -2.70 2.93
N ILE A 134 5.80 -3.32 2.02
CA ILE A 134 4.73 -4.26 2.36
C ILE A 134 5.24 -5.67 2.14
N THR A 135 5.06 -6.53 3.13
CA THR A 135 5.47 -7.93 3.03
C THR A 135 4.36 -8.88 3.43
N CYS A 136 4.31 -10.03 2.77
CA CYS A 136 3.38 -11.10 3.09
C CYS A 136 3.93 -12.06 4.16
N HIS A 137 5.13 -11.80 4.70
CA HIS A 137 5.57 -12.42 5.93
C HIS A 137 4.77 -11.87 7.11
N GLU A 138 4.03 -12.73 7.82
CA GLU A 138 3.38 -12.37 9.09
C GLU A 138 4.39 -11.88 10.14
N SER A 139 5.60 -12.47 10.12
CA SER A 139 6.73 -12.08 10.94
C SER A 139 7.95 -11.80 10.06
N PRO A 140 8.11 -10.56 9.56
CA PRO A 140 9.29 -10.13 8.83
C PRO A 140 10.56 -10.42 9.60
N SER A 141 11.60 -10.90 8.91
CA SER A 141 12.89 -11.20 9.51
C SER A 141 13.54 -9.95 10.11
N GLU A 142 14.41 -10.14 11.11
CA GLU A 142 15.18 -9.03 11.69
C GLU A 142 16.00 -8.31 10.63
N GLN A 143 16.56 -9.03 9.65
CA GLN A 143 17.29 -8.44 8.53
C GLN A 143 16.41 -7.49 7.72
N LEU A 144 15.21 -7.93 7.30
CA LEU A 144 14.31 -7.09 6.52
C LEU A 144 13.88 -5.84 7.30
N ARG A 145 13.63 -5.99 8.61
CA ARG A 145 13.30 -4.86 9.50
C ARG A 145 14.47 -3.89 9.65
N HIS A 146 15.70 -4.42 9.78
CA HIS A 146 16.92 -3.64 9.85
C HIS A 146 17.12 -2.85 8.55
N ASP A 147 17.04 -3.50 7.39
CA ASP A 147 17.19 -2.87 6.08
C ASP A 147 16.16 -1.75 5.88
N CYS A 148 14.89 -1.98 6.27
CA CYS A 148 13.86 -0.95 6.24
C CYS A 148 14.22 0.23 7.15
N SER A 149 14.58 -0.04 8.40
CA SER A 149 14.93 0.98 9.39
C SER A 149 16.13 1.83 8.95
N GLU A 150 17.19 1.20 8.44
CA GLU A 150 18.39 1.90 7.95
C GLU A 150 18.07 2.84 6.79
N ASN A 151 17.10 2.47 5.95
CA ASN A 151 16.70 3.24 4.79
C ASN A 151 15.47 4.14 5.01
N GLY A 152 14.95 4.21 6.24
CA GLY A 152 13.80 5.04 6.61
C GLY A 152 12.45 4.56 6.08
N PHE A 153 12.34 3.26 5.76
CA PHE A 153 11.09 2.62 5.36
C PHE A 153 10.35 2.09 6.58
N ILE A 154 9.02 2.18 6.55
CA ILE A 154 8.15 1.44 7.46
C ILE A 154 7.90 0.06 6.86
N CYS A 155 8.23 -0.99 7.60
CA CYS A 155 7.95 -2.38 7.20
C CYS A 155 6.56 -2.80 7.72
N PHE A 156 5.61 -3.01 6.81
CA PHE A 156 4.27 -3.49 7.10
C PHE A 156 4.10 -4.95 6.67
N PRO A 157 3.95 -5.90 7.62
CA PRO A 157 3.23 -7.13 7.34
C PRO A 157 1.84 -6.81 6.76
N ILE A 158 1.37 -7.53 5.76
CA ILE A 158 0.12 -7.20 5.08
C ILE A 158 -1.10 -7.22 6.03
N LEU A 159 -1.12 -8.11 7.01
CA LEU A 159 -2.15 -8.16 8.05
C LEU A 159 -2.01 -7.02 9.07
N ASP A 160 -0.79 -6.53 9.29
CA ASP A 160 -0.51 -5.29 10.01
C ASP A 160 -0.75 -4.06 9.15
N LEU A 161 -1.10 -4.17 7.87
CA LEU A 161 -1.62 -3.05 7.09
C LEU A 161 -3.14 -3.06 7.16
N PHE A 162 -3.75 -4.23 6.99
CA PHE A 162 -5.18 -4.42 7.07
C PHE A 162 -5.51 -5.82 7.57
N PRO A 163 -6.08 -5.96 8.79
CA PRO A 163 -6.41 -7.27 9.33
C PRO A 163 -7.59 -7.88 8.57
N ASN A 164 -7.54 -9.18 8.30
CA ASN A 164 -8.53 -9.89 7.50
C ASN A 164 -9.79 -10.30 8.30
N ASP A 165 -9.76 -10.20 9.62
CA ASP A 165 -10.81 -10.63 10.57
C ASP A 165 -11.89 -9.57 10.81
N ARG A 166 -12.24 -8.80 9.77
CA ARG A 166 -13.17 -7.65 9.87
C ARG A 166 -14.61 -8.03 10.24
N GLY A 167 -14.97 -9.31 10.19
CA GLY A 167 -16.31 -9.82 10.48
C GLY A 167 -17.39 -9.40 9.47
N LYS A 168 -17.03 -8.63 8.44
CA LYS A 168 -17.94 -8.15 7.41
C LYS A 168 -17.22 -8.00 6.07
N ASP A 169 -17.81 -8.55 5.03
CA ASP A 169 -17.35 -8.35 3.66
C ASP A 169 -17.69 -6.95 3.15
N SER A 170 -16.83 -6.43 2.26
CA SER A 170 -17.13 -5.27 1.45
C SER A 170 -18.04 -5.64 0.28
N GLU A 171 -18.51 -4.63 -0.47
CA GLU A 171 -19.31 -4.82 -1.66
C GLU A 171 -18.48 -5.21 -2.91
N SER A 172 -17.22 -5.60 -2.75
CA SER A 172 -16.31 -5.98 -3.84
C SER A 172 -15.69 -7.34 -3.60
N ASP A 173 -16.08 -8.32 -4.43
CA ASP A 173 -15.59 -9.69 -4.34
C ASP A 173 -14.06 -9.76 -4.46
N ILE A 174 -13.46 -9.00 -5.38
CA ILE A 174 -11.99 -8.99 -5.52
C ILE A 174 -11.28 -8.35 -4.33
N PHE A 175 -11.91 -7.37 -3.68
CA PHE A 175 -11.36 -6.82 -2.44
C PHE A 175 -11.43 -7.86 -1.33
N ASN A 176 -12.58 -8.51 -1.19
CA ASN A 176 -12.80 -9.53 -0.17
C ASN A 176 -11.83 -10.69 -0.35
N GLU A 177 -11.69 -11.23 -1.57
CA GLU A 177 -10.79 -12.34 -1.90
C GLU A 177 -9.32 -12.04 -1.59
N PHE A 178 -8.87 -10.79 -1.75
CA PHE A 178 -7.49 -10.43 -1.47
C PHE A 178 -7.24 -10.04 -0.01
N TRP A 179 -8.06 -9.15 0.55
CA TRP A 179 -7.82 -8.52 1.85
C TRP A 179 -8.50 -9.24 3.02
N LEU A 180 -9.60 -9.96 2.78
CA LEU A 180 -10.46 -10.54 3.83
C LEU A 180 -10.44 -12.08 3.85
N ARG A 181 -9.62 -12.71 3.00
CA ARG A 181 -9.41 -14.15 2.97
C ARG A 181 -7.96 -14.47 3.30
N GLU A 182 -7.72 -15.64 3.88
CA GLU A 182 -6.38 -16.15 4.11
C GLU A 182 -5.85 -16.78 2.83
N TRP A 183 -4.63 -16.46 2.43
CA TRP A 183 -4.00 -16.98 1.22
C TRP A 183 -2.59 -17.50 1.47
#